data_AF-A0A453LS92-F1
#
_entry.id   AF-A0A453LS92-F1
#
_cell.length_a   1.000
_cell.length_b   1.000
_cell.length_c   1.000
_cell.angle_alpha   90.00
_cell.angle_beta   90.00
_cell.angle_gamma   90.00
#
_symmetry.space_group_name_H-M   'P 1'
#
loop_
_entity.id
_entity.type
_entity.pdbx_description
1 polymer ?
#
loop_
_entity_poly.entity_id
_entity_poly.type
_entity_poly.pdbx_seq_one_letter_code
_entity_poly.pdbx_strand_id
1 'polypeptide(L)'
;LEVTLEAICSFLDARTTELETNAYPALDDLTSKISSHNLDKVRKLKSGMTRLTARVQKVRDELEQLLDDDDDMADLYLSRKLAGASSPVSGSGGPNWFPASPTIGSKISRASRASAATIHGNENDVEELEMLLEAYFMQIDGTLNKLTTLREYIDDTEDYINIQLDNHRNQLIQS
;
A
#
# COMPACT_ATOMS: atom_id res chain seq x y z
N LEU A 1 4.11 -5.49 -9.03
CA LEU A 1 4.05 -4.84 -7.70
C LEU A 1 3.42 -3.46 -7.85
N GLU A 2 4.06 -2.56 -8.58
CA GLU A 2 3.56 -1.21 -8.89
C GLU A 2 2.08 -1.18 -9.32
N VAL A 3 1.69 -1.90 -10.37
CA VAL A 3 0.29 -1.97 -10.84
C VAL A 3 -0.69 -2.42 -9.74
N THR A 4 -0.26 -3.33 -8.87
CA THR A 4 -1.08 -3.82 -7.76
C THR A 4 -1.20 -2.76 -6.66
N LEU A 5 -0.10 -2.09 -6.30
CA LEU A 5 -0.08 -1.01 -5.31
C LEU A 5 -0.90 0.19 -5.79
N GLU A 6 -0.76 0.57 -7.06
CA GLU A 6 -1.57 1.62 -7.68
C GLU A 6 -3.06 1.29 -7.60
N ALA A 7 -3.46 0.06 -7.94
CA ALA A 7 -4.83 -0.38 -7.85
C ALA A 7 -5.36 -0.36 -6.40
N ILE A 8 -4.55 -0.76 -5.42
CA ILE A 8 -4.90 -0.70 -4.00
C ILE A 8 -5.07 0.75 -3.54
N CYS A 9 -4.11 1.63 -3.85
CA CYS A 9 -4.14 3.03 -3.46
C CYS A 9 -5.34 3.75 -4.08
N SER A 10 -5.57 3.55 -5.38
CA SER A 10 -6.75 4.08 -6.08
C SER A 10 -8.05 3.57 -5.47
N PHE A 11 -8.14 2.28 -5.14
CA PHE A 11 -9.32 1.71 -4.48
C PHE A 11 -9.56 2.31 -3.10
N LEU A 12 -8.51 2.45 -2.28
CA LEU A 12 -8.62 2.99 -0.92
C LEU A 12 -9.00 4.47 -0.94
N ASP A 13 -8.38 5.27 -1.79
CA ASP A 13 -8.72 6.70 -1.94
C ASP A 13 -10.16 6.87 -2.44
N ALA A 14 -10.58 6.12 -3.47
CA ALA A 14 -11.96 6.16 -3.97
C ALA A 14 -12.99 5.81 -2.89
N ARG A 15 -12.71 4.80 -2.05
CA ARG A 15 -13.57 4.43 -0.93
C ARG A 15 -13.59 5.47 0.18
N THR A 16 -12.47 6.12 0.44
CA THR A 16 -12.38 7.22 1.41
C THR A 16 -13.19 8.43 0.92
N THR A 17 -13.05 8.82 -0.35
CA THR A 17 -13.83 9.92 -0.95
C THR A 17 -15.33 9.60 -1.01
N GLU A 18 -15.72 8.36 -1.31
CA GLU A 18 -17.13 7.94 -1.25
C GLU A 18 -17.67 8.09 0.18
N LEU A 19 -16.90 7.69 1.19
CA LEU A 19 -17.28 7.82 2.59
C LEU A 19 -17.43 9.28 3.00
N GLU A 20 -16.47 10.15 2.66
CA GLU A 20 -16.52 11.59 2.91
C GLU A 20 -17.77 12.22 2.29
N THR A 21 -18.03 11.93 1.02
CA THR A 21 -19.18 12.46 0.28
C THR A 21 -20.51 12.08 0.92
N ASN A 22 -20.60 10.90 1.53
CA ASN A 22 -21.80 10.43 2.22
C ASN A 22 -21.89 10.89 3.68
N ALA A 23 -20.76 11.16 4.32
CA ALA A 23 -20.71 11.53 5.73
C ALA A 23 -21.26 12.93 5.98
N TYR A 24 -20.82 13.94 5.23
CA TYR A 24 -21.25 15.33 5.46
C TYR A 24 -22.79 15.51 5.38
N PRO A 25 -23.49 15.01 4.34
CA PRO A 25 -24.94 15.12 4.28
C PRO A 25 -25.66 14.33 5.38
N ALA A 26 -25.13 13.18 5.79
CA ALA A 26 -25.74 12.37 6.84
C ALA A 26 -25.64 13.04 8.23
N LEU A 27 -24.53 13.75 8.50
CA LEU A 27 -24.33 14.52 9.71
C LEU A 27 -25.19 15.79 9.73
N ASP A 28 -25.33 16.48 8.60
CA ASP A 28 -26.24 17.62 8.46
C ASP A 28 -27.70 17.21 8.66
N ASP A 29 -28.14 16.13 8.01
CA ASP A 29 -29.46 15.52 8.20
C ASP A 29 -29.74 15.22 9.68
N LEU A 30 -28.75 14.66 10.38
CA LEU A 30 -28.87 14.29 11.80
C LEU A 30 -28.92 15.52 12.71
N THR A 31 -28.13 16.55 12.40
CA THR A 31 -28.13 17.82 13.13
C THR A 31 -29.44 18.58 12.91
N SER A 32 -30.01 18.53 11.71
CA SER A 32 -31.30 19.12 11.38
C SER A 32 -32.46 18.39 12.07
N LYS A 33 -32.41 17.05 12.08
CA LYS A 33 -33.44 16.21 12.69
C LYS A 33 -32.87 14.95 13.30
N ILE A 34 -32.87 14.90 14.64
CA ILE A 34 -32.56 13.70 15.38
C ILE A 34 -33.70 12.69 15.19
N SER A 35 -33.42 11.62 14.43
CA SER A 35 -34.37 10.54 14.15
C SER A 35 -33.64 9.20 14.14
N SER A 36 -34.37 8.10 14.41
CA SER A 36 -33.81 6.74 14.34
C SER A 36 -33.16 6.45 12.99
N HIS A 37 -33.81 6.89 11.91
CA HIS A 37 -33.30 6.76 10.54
C HIS A 37 -31.95 7.46 10.32
N ASN A 38 -31.81 8.71 10.80
CA ASN A 38 -30.56 9.46 10.64
C ASN A 38 -29.44 8.91 11.54
N LEU A 39 -29.78 8.49 12.76
CA LEU A 39 -28.83 7.81 13.64
C LEU A 39 -28.33 6.49 13.03
N ASP A 40 -29.22 5.72 12.38
CA ASP A 40 -28.83 4.49 11.71
C ASP A 40 -27.98 4.73 10.45
N LYS A 41 -28.20 5.82 9.72
CA LYS A 41 -27.30 6.25 8.63
C LYS A 41 -25.89 6.51 9.16
N VAL A 42 -25.75 7.32 10.22
CA VAL A 42 -24.45 7.67 10.80
C VAL A 42 -23.75 6.44 11.39
N ARG A 43 -24.48 5.53 12.06
CA ARG A 43 -23.93 4.25 12.54
C ARG A 43 -23.38 3.38 11.41
N LYS A 44 -24.10 3.29 10.29
CA LYS A 44 -23.64 2.54 9.10
C LYS A 44 -22.36 3.16 8.51
N LEU A 45 -22.31 4.49 8.42
CA LEU A 45 -21.12 5.21 7.98
C LEU A 45 -19.93 4.94 8.91
N LYS A 46 -20.11 5.05 10.22
CA LYS A 46 -19.08 4.76 11.22
C LYS A 46 -18.57 3.32 11.14
N SER A 47 -19.47 2.35 10.95
CA SER A 47 -19.07 0.95 10.74
C SER A 47 -18.27 0.77 9.44
N GLY A 48 -18.68 1.43 8.36
CA GLY A 48 -17.94 1.46 7.09
C GLY A 48 -16.54 2.07 7.24
N MET A 49 -16.46 3.21 7.92
CA MET A 49 -15.22 3.92 8.23
C MET A 49 -14.26 3.06 9.03
N THR A 50 -14.68 2.48 10.15
CA THR A 50 -13.83 1.62 10.99
C THR A 50 -13.23 0.46 10.18
N ARG A 51 -14.03 -0.17 9.32
CA ARG A 51 -13.55 -1.25 8.45
C ARG A 51 -12.55 -0.75 7.39
N LEU A 52 -12.77 0.43 6.83
CA LEU A 52 -11.87 1.01 5.85
C LEU A 52 -10.55 1.44 6.50
N THR A 53 -10.59 2.14 7.63
CA THR A 53 -9.42 2.51 8.43
C THR A 53 -8.57 1.29 8.78
N ALA A 54 -9.19 0.19 9.23
CA ALA A 54 -8.44 -1.04 9.53
C ALA A 54 -7.73 -1.62 8.30
N ARG A 55 -8.33 -1.51 7.10
CA ARG A 55 -7.71 -1.98 5.86
C ARG A 55 -6.58 -1.07 5.40
N VAL A 56 -6.75 0.25 5.50
CA VAL A 56 -5.70 1.24 5.19
C VAL A 56 -4.51 1.05 6.13
N GLN A 57 -4.78 0.93 7.43
CA GLN A 57 -3.74 0.70 8.45
C GLN A 57 -2.98 -0.59 8.17
N LYS A 58 -3.66 -1.70 7.83
CA LYS A 58 -2.96 -2.93 7.47
C LYS A 58 -2.03 -2.75 6.27
N VAL A 59 -2.47 -2.05 5.22
CA VAL A 59 -1.61 -1.80 4.04
C VAL A 59 -0.42 -0.91 4.42
N ARG A 60 -0.64 0.08 5.27
CA ARG A 60 0.41 0.94 5.82
C ARG A 60 1.46 0.13 6.60
N ASP A 61 1.02 -0.70 7.54
CA ASP A 61 1.91 -1.51 8.39
C ASP A 61 2.77 -2.47 7.55
N GLU A 62 2.19 -3.10 6.53
CA GLU A 62 2.91 -4.03 5.66
C GLU A 62 3.89 -3.30 4.73
N LEU A 63 3.58 -2.07 4.31
CA LEU A 63 4.51 -1.23 3.55
C LEU A 63 5.65 -0.69 4.43
N GLU A 64 5.36 -0.30 5.67
CA GLU A 64 6.38 0.12 6.65
C GLU A 64 7.36 -1.01 6.93
N GLN A 65 6.84 -2.22 7.20
CA GLN A 65 7.69 -3.39 7.42
C GLN A 65 8.58 -3.72 6.22
N LEU A 66 8.07 -3.57 4.98
CA LEU A 66 8.87 -3.81 3.78
C LEU A 66 9.94 -2.72 3.55
N LEU A 67 9.66 -1.49 3.94
CA LEU A 67 10.62 -0.38 3.88
C LEU A 67 11.70 -0.49 4.95
N ASP A 68 11.40 -1.09 6.10
CA ASP A 68 12.34 -1.26 7.22
C ASP A 68 13.37 -2.40 7.01
N ASP A 69 13.13 -3.34 6.08
CA ASP A 69 13.97 -4.51 5.83
C ASP A 69 14.50 -4.56 4.38
N ASP A 70 15.72 -4.07 4.18
CA ASP A 70 16.43 -4.06 2.90
C ASP A 70 16.63 -5.46 2.29
N ASP A 71 16.71 -6.52 3.12
CA ASP A 71 16.88 -7.90 2.64
C ASP A 71 15.57 -8.42 2.02
N ASP A 72 14.41 -8.15 2.65
CA ASP A 72 13.09 -8.46 2.09
C ASP A 72 12.82 -7.67 0.78
N MET A 73 13.30 -6.43 0.72
CA MET A 73 13.23 -5.59 -0.48
C MET A 73 14.08 -6.15 -1.63
N ALA A 74 15.30 -6.60 -1.33
CA ALA A 74 16.18 -7.25 -2.30
C ALA A 74 15.63 -8.60 -2.81
N ASP A 75 15.01 -9.39 -1.94
CA ASP A 75 14.43 -10.70 -2.28
C ASP A 75 13.25 -10.61 -3.25
N LEU A 76 12.42 -9.56 -3.16
CA LEU A 76 11.37 -9.28 -4.14
C LEU A 76 11.94 -9.05 -5.55
N TYR A 77 13.10 -8.41 -5.65
CA TYR A 77 13.76 -8.12 -6.93
C TYR A 77 14.53 -9.34 -7.47
N LEU A 78 15.21 -10.08 -6.59
CA LEU A 78 15.91 -11.33 -6.93
C LEU A 78 14.94 -12.41 -7.40
N SER A 79 13.77 -12.53 -6.76
CA SER A 79 12.71 -13.46 -7.18
C SER A 79 12.22 -13.17 -8.61
N ARG A 80 12.08 -11.90 -8.98
CA ARG A 80 11.75 -11.47 -10.35
C ARG A 80 12.86 -11.79 -11.34
N LYS A 81 14.13 -11.57 -10.96
CA LYS A 81 15.31 -11.82 -11.79
C LYS A 81 15.55 -13.32 -12.01
N LEU A 82 15.33 -14.16 -10.99
CA LEU A 82 15.39 -15.62 -11.06
C LEU A 82 14.23 -16.21 -11.88
N ALA A 83 13.01 -15.67 -11.73
CA ALA A 83 11.86 -16.07 -12.55
C ALA A 83 12.05 -15.71 -14.05
N GLY A 84 12.71 -14.57 -14.34
CA GLY A 84 13.09 -14.20 -15.70
C GLY A 84 14.22 -15.05 -16.30
N ALA A 85 15.15 -15.54 -15.47
CA ALA A 85 16.26 -16.38 -15.88
C ALA A 85 15.92 -17.88 -16.04
N SER A 86 14.75 -18.31 -15.55
CA SER A 86 14.32 -19.72 -15.55
C SER A 86 13.41 -20.11 -16.73
N SER A 87 13.28 -19.27 -17.76
CA SER A 87 12.70 -19.68 -19.05
C SER A 87 13.73 -20.46 -19.89
N PRO A 88 13.45 -21.72 -20.29
CA PRO A 88 14.39 -22.53 -21.04
C PRO A 88 14.36 -22.14 -22.51
N VAL A 89 15.30 -21.31 -22.97
CA VAL A 89 15.57 -21.23 -24.41
C VAL A 89 16.38 -22.47 -24.82
N SER A 90 15.67 -23.54 -25.15
CA SER A 90 16.19 -24.55 -26.06
C SER A 90 16.15 -23.97 -27.48
N GLY A 91 17.29 -23.94 -28.19
CA GLY A 91 17.28 -23.59 -29.61
C GLY A 91 18.60 -23.16 -30.24
N SER A 92 19.44 -24.15 -30.58
CA SER A 92 20.26 -24.23 -31.80
C SER A 92 21.04 -23.00 -32.31
N GLY A 93 22.38 -23.08 -32.23
CA GLY A 93 23.30 -22.33 -33.09
C GLY A 93 24.72 -22.87 -32.94
N GLY A 94 25.13 -23.78 -33.83
CA GLY A 94 26.34 -24.60 -33.69
C GLY A 94 27.67 -23.84 -33.80
N PRO A 95 28.79 -24.45 -33.39
CA PRO A 95 30.12 -23.93 -33.69
C PRO A 95 30.77 -24.75 -34.81
N ASN A 96 30.80 -24.19 -36.02
CA ASN A 96 31.73 -24.64 -37.05
C ASN A 96 33.11 -24.01 -36.75
N TRP A 97 34.00 -24.75 -36.10
CA TRP A 97 35.42 -24.38 -36.06
C TRP A 97 36.28 -25.65 -36.07
N PHE A 98 36.91 -25.90 -37.21
CA PHE A 98 37.95 -26.90 -37.39
C PHE A 98 39.13 -26.63 -36.43
N PRO A 99 39.82 -27.68 -35.96
CA PRO A 99 41.24 -27.51 -35.67
C PRO A 99 42.07 -28.60 -36.35
N ALA A 100 42.99 -28.17 -37.22
CA ALA A 100 44.13 -28.98 -37.61
C ALA A 100 45.37 -28.58 -36.79
N SER A 101 45.89 -29.58 -36.09
CA SER A 101 47.28 -29.81 -35.67
C SER A 101 47.86 -29.17 -34.40
N PRO A 102 48.81 -29.88 -33.75
CA PRO A 102 49.20 -29.67 -32.36
C PRO A 102 50.61 -29.07 -32.21
N THR A 103 50.77 -28.08 -31.32
CA THR A 103 52.11 -27.71 -30.82
C THR A 103 52.06 -27.35 -29.33
N ILE A 104 52.64 -28.24 -28.54
CA ILE A 104 53.43 -28.05 -27.31
C ILE A 104 53.45 -26.61 -26.74
N GLY A 105 52.94 -26.46 -25.51
CA GLY A 105 53.11 -25.25 -24.71
C GLY A 105 52.24 -25.22 -23.45
N SER A 106 52.77 -25.72 -22.33
CA SER A 106 52.24 -25.48 -20.98
C SER A 106 52.11 -23.97 -20.74
N LYS A 107 50.98 -23.48 -20.20
CA LYS A 107 50.84 -22.73 -18.92
C LYS A 107 49.36 -22.54 -18.54
N ILE A 108 49.09 -22.74 -17.27
CA ILE A 108 47.82 -22.59 -16.56
C ILE A 108 47.42 -21.11 -16.49
N SER A 109 46.24 -20.72 -16.96
CA SER A 109 45.43 -19.64 -16.33
C SER A 109 43.98 -19.72 -16.83
N ARG A 110 43.17 -20.60 -16.22
CA ARG A 110 41.71 -20.54 -16.33
C ARG A 110 41.22 -19.75 -15.11
N ALA A 111 41.33 -18.42 -15.19
CA ALA A 111 40.68 -17.53 -14.24
C ALA A 111 39.40 -17.04 -14.89
N SER A 112 38.30 -17.59 -14.41
CA SER A 112 36.94 -17.18 -14.72
C SER A 112 36.81 -15.66 -14.60
N ARG A 113 36.27 -15.04 -15.65
CA ARG A 113 35.73 -13.67 -15.54
C ARG A 113 34.52 -13.77 -14.63
N ALA A 114 34.74 -13.64 -13.33
CA ALA A 114 33.68 -13.41 -12.36
C ALA A 114 33.06 -12.06 -12.69
N SER A 115 31.78 -12.09 -13.05
CA SER A 115 30.95 -10.93 -13.31
C SER A 115 30.89 -10.05 -12.06
N ALA A 116 31.79 -9.06 -11.95
CA ALA A 116 31.74 -8.04 -10.90
C ALA A 116 30.73 -6.92 -11.21
N ALA A 117 30.04 -6.98 -12.35
CA ALA A 117 29.07 -5.98 -12.78
C ALA A 117 27.66 -6.17 -12.19
N THR A 118 27.40 -7.25 -11.44
CA THR A 118 26.06 -7.53 -10.88
C THR A 118 25.80 -6.89 -9.52
N ILE A 119 26.82 -6.46 -8.77
CA ILE A 119 26.63 -5.90 -7.42
C ILE A 119 26.17 -4.43 -7.49
N HIS A 120 26.83 -3.58 -8.27
CA HIS A 120 26.45 -2.17 -8.37
C HIS A 120 25.12 -1.90 -9.12
N GLY A 121 24.66 -2.83 -9.96
CA GLY A 121 23.33 -2.70 -10.57
C GLY A 121 22.20 -2.90 -9.55
N ASN A 122 22.40 -3.83 -8.61
CA ASN A 122 21.41 -4.18 -7.61
C ASN A 122 21.16 -3.05 -6.60
N GLU A 123 22.17 -2.25 -6.23
CA GLU A 123 22.00 -1.11 -5.31
C GLU A 123 21.10 -0.01 -5.90
N ASN A 124 21.29 0.33 -7.18
CA ASN A 124 20.45 1.31 -7.88
C ASN A 124 19.01 0.79 -8.09
N ASP A 125 18.86 -0.52 -8.31
CA ASP A 125 17.55 -1.18 -8.45
C ASP A 125 16.75 -1.19 -7.13
N VAL A 126 17.44 -1.29 -5.97
CA VAL A 126 16.84 -1.22 -4.64
C VAL A 126 16.43 0.22 -4.31
N GLU A 127 17.29 1.21 -4.57
CA GLU A 127 16.97 2.63 -4.36
C GLU A 127 15.76 3.09 -5.19
N GLU A 128 15.63 2.66 -6.45
CA GLU A 128 14.44 2.94 -7.28
C GLU A 128 13.16 2.33 -6.68
N LEU A 129 13.27 1.12 -6.12
CA LEU A 129 12.14 0.44 -5.47
C LEU A 129 11.76 1.11 -4.15
N GLU A 130 12.74 1.53 -3.35
CA GLU A 130 12.55 2.28 -2.12
C GLU A 130 11.78 3.58 -2.40
N MET A 131 12.26 4.40 -3.35
CA MET A 131 11.57 5.63 -3.76
C MET A 131 10.11 5.40 -4.19
N LEU A 132 9.85 4.30 -4.92
CA LEU A 132 8.50 3.93 -5.33
C LEU A 132 7.62 3.55 -4.13
N LEU A 133 8.14 2.72 -3.23
CA LEU A 133 7.43 2.28 -2.03
C LEU A 133 7.16 3.45 -1.08
N GLU A 134 8.12 4.36 -0.88
CA GLU A 134 7.96 5.60 -0.12
C GLU A 134 6.83 6.48 -0.68
N ALA A 135 6.74 6.62 -2.01
CA ALA A 135 5.68 7.40 -2.64
C ALA A 135 4.28 6.82 -2.34
N TYR A 136 4.14 5.49 -2.42
CA TYR A 136 2.89 4.83 -2.05
C TYR A 136 2.61 4.87 -0.54
N PHE A 137 3.65 4.75 0.29
CA PHE A 137 3.53 4.89 1.74
C PHE A 137 2.97 6.27 2.10
N MET A 138 3.53 7.35 1.54
CA MET A 138 3.02 8.70 1.70
C MET A 138 1.56 8.86 1.24
N GLN A 139 1.17 8.20 0.13
CA GLN A 139 -0.22 8.24 -0.35
C GLN A 139 -1.18 7.53 0.61
N ILE A 140 -0.78 6.38 1.15
CA ILE A 140 -1.56 5.64 2.16
C ILE A 140 -1.68 6.43 3.46
N ASP A 141 -0.61 7.06 3.92
CA ASP A 141 -0.62 7.96 5.08
C ASP A 141 -1.56 9.15 4.86
N GLY A 142 -1.52 9.76 3.68
CA GLY A 142 -2.47 10.80 3.31
C GLY A 142 -3.92 10.32 3.38
N THR A 143 -4.19 9.09 2.93
CA THR A 143 -5.52 8.47 3.00
C THR A 143 -5.95 8.21 4.45
N LEU A 144 -5.03 7.75 5.29
CA LEU A 144 -5.28 7.50 6.71
C LEU A 144 -5.59 8.82 7.44
N ASN A 145 -4.85 9.89 7.16
CA ASN A 145 -5.10 11.21 7.74
C ASN A 145 -6.50 11.73 7.39
N LYS A 146 -6.92 11.61 6.12
CA LYS A 146 -8.29 11.97 5.71
C LYS A 146 -9.35 11.22 6.53
N LEU A 147 -9.18 9.90 6.69
CA LEU A 147 -10.09 9.07 7.50
C LEU A 147 -10.11 9.47 8.97
N THR A 148 -8.95 9.81 9.54
CA THR A 148 -8.84 10.28 10.93
C THR A 148 -9.58 11.60 11.13
N THR A 149 -9.37 12.58 10.25
CA THR A 149 -10.09 13.87 10.31
C THR A 149 -11.60 13.69 10.14
N LEU A 150 -12.03 12.83 9.21
CA LEU A 150 -13.46 12.53 9.04
C LEU A 150 -14.07 11.88 10.29
N ARG A 151 -13.31 11.00 10.93
CA ARG A 151 -13.73 10.34 12.16
C ARG A 151 -13.92 11.31 13.31
N GLU A 152 -12.96 12.19 13.53
CA GLU A 152 -13.04 13.25 14.54
C GLU A 152 -14.30 14.09 14.32
N TYR A 153 -14.58 14.49 13.07
CA TYR A 153 -15.78 15.27 12.75
C TYR A 153 -17.11 14.54 13.03
N ILE A 154 -17.17 13.23 12.74
CA ILE A 154 -18.34 12.39 13.08
C ILE A 154 -18.49 12.31 14.60
N ASP A 155 -17.40 12.04 15.32
CA ASP A 155 -17.41 11.89 16.78
C ASP A 155 -17.83 13.20 17.46
N ASP A 156 -17.30 14.36 17.02
CA ASP A 156 -17.68 15.69 17.52
C ASP A 156 -19.18 15.99 17.31
N THR A 157 -19.72 15.60 16.16
CA THR A 157 -21.14 15.79 15.86
C THR A 157 -22.02 14.89 16.74
N GLU A 158 -21.62 13.64 16.96
CA GLU A 158 -22.32 12.73 17.88
C GLU A 158 -22.33 13.26 19.31
N ASP A 159 -21.19 13.79 19.79
CA ASP A 159 -21.09 14.39 21.11
C ASP A 159 -21.98 15.63 21.26
N TYR A 160 -22.03 16.48 20.24
CA TYR A 160 -22.97 17.61 20.19
C TYR A 160 -24.43 17.14 20.32
N ILE A 161 -24.82 16.10 19.57
CA ILE A 161 -26.18 15.55 19.59
C ILE A 161 -26.50 14.93 20.95
N ASN A 162 -25.56 14.21 21.55
CA ASN A 162 -25.72 13.62 22.88
C ASN A 162 -26.01 14.70 23.93
N ILE A 163 -25.27 15.82 23.89
CA ILE A 163 -25.50 16.97 24.76
C ILE A 163 -26.90 17.57 24.54
N GLN A 164 -27.37 17.71 23.29
CA GLN A 164 -28.72 18.22 23.00
C GLN A 164 -29.83 17.32 23.56
N LEU A 165 -29.68 16.00 23.41
CA LEU A 165 -30.64 15.02 23.90
C LEU A 165 -30.71 15.02 25.43
N ASP A 166 -29.56 15.10 26.10
CA ASP A 166 -29.50 15.15 27.56
C ASP A 166 -30.15 16.43 28.10
N ASN A 167 -29.92 17.58 27.46
CA ASN A 167 -30.58 18.83 27.83
C ASN A 167 -32.10 18.75 27.71
N HIS A 168 -32.62 18.18 26.62
CA HIS A 168 -34.06 18.01 26.43
C HIS A 168 -34.67 17.06 27.47
N ARG A 169 -33.98 15.95 27.77
CA ARG A 169 -34.39 15.01 28.81
C ARG A 169 -34.41 15.66 30.20
N ASN A 170 -33.41 16.47 30.52
CA ASN A 170 -33.33 17.17 31.80
C ASN A 170 -34.46 18.20 31.97
N GLN A 171 -34.85 18.90 30.89
CA GLN A 171 -36.00 19.80 30.92
C GLN A 171 -37.33 19.07 31.20
N LEU A 172 -37.51 17.87 30.64
CA LEU A 172 -38.69 17.02 30.88
C LEU A 172 -38.76 16.45 32.31
N ILE A 173 -37.62 16.30 32.99
CA ILE A 173 -37.56 15.82 34.38
C ILE A 173 -37.77 16.97 35.39
N GLN A 174 -37.37 18.19 35.01
CA GLN A 174 -37.51 19.39 35.85
C GLN A 174 -38.86 20.11 35.69
N SER A 175 -39.72 19.66 34.77
CA SER A 175 -41.09 20.15 34.57
C SER A 175 -42.12 19.25 35.24
#